data_AF-A0A4U9IWJ0-F1
#
_entry.id   AF-A0A4U9IWJ0-F1
#
_cell.length_a   1.000
_cell.length_b   1.000
_cell.length_c   1.000
_cell.angle_alpha   90.00
_cell.angle_beta   90.00
_cell.angle_gamma   90.00
#
_symmetry.space_group_name_H-M   'P 1'
#
loop_
_entity.id
_entity.type
_entity.pdbx_description
1 polymer ?
#
loop_
_entity_poly.entity_id
_entity_poly.type
_entity_poly.pdbx_seq_one_letter_code
_entity_poly.pdbx_strand_id
1 'polypeptide(L)'
;MTLDIAMGGSTNTVLHLLAAAQEAEIDFTMTDIDQLSRKVPQLCKVAPSTQKYHMEDVHRAGGVLGILGELDRAGLMNRDVKNVLGLTLPQTLDQYDVMLTKDESVKKMFRAGPAGIRTTQAFSQDCRWDTLDDDRAERLHSLAGKCLQQRWRPGGALR
;
A
#
# COMPACT_ATOMS: atom_id res chain seq x y z
N MET A 1 -14.06 3.19 -1.06
CA MET A 1 -14.19 3.06 -2.52
C MET A 1 -13.12 3.83 -3.28
N THR A 2 -12.84 5.11 -3.00
CA THR A 2 -11.79 5.91 -3.68
C THR A 2 -10.46 5.18 -3.87
N LEU A 3 -9.93 4.54 -2.81
CA LEU A 3 -8.69 3.77 -2.89
C LEU A 3 -8.75 2.61 -3.90
N ASP A 4 -9.85 1.85 -3.91
CA ASP A 4 -10.02 0.70 -4.80
C ASP A 4 -10.05 1.15 -6.28
N ILE A 5 -10.76 2.24 -6.57
CA ILE A 5 -10.77 2.86 -7.92
C ILE A 5 -9.36 3.31 -8.30
N ALA A 6 -8.65 4.00 -7.40
CA ALA A 6 -7.31 4.51 -7.66
C ALA A 6 -6.29 3.40 -7.92
N MET A 7 -6.47 2.24 -7.28
CA MET A 7 -5.63 1.05 -7.46
C MET A 7 -6.00 0.23 -8.70
N GLY A 8 -7.17 0.46 -9.30
CA GLY A 8 -7.71 -0.42 -10.34
C GLY A 8 -8.06 -1.80 -9.78
N GLY A 9 -8.73 -1.81 -8.62
CA GLY A 9 -9.12 -3.03 -7.91
C GLY A 9 -9.99 -3.99 -8.71
N SER A 10 -10.18 -5.19 -8.16
CA SER A 10 -11.01 -6.22 -8.79
C SER A 10 -12.46 -5.76 -8.90
N THR A 11 -13.14 -6.10 -9.99
CA THR A 11 -14.59 -5.87 -10.10
C THR A 11 -15.38 -6.55 -8.98
N ASN A 12 -14.84 -7.63 -8.39
CA ASN A 12 -15.44 -8.28 -7.22
C ASN A 12 -15.45 -7.40 -5.97
N THR A 13 -14.56 -6.41 -5.85
CA THR A 13 -14.56 -5.47 -4.71
C THR A 13 -15.88 -4.69 -4.65
N VAL A 14 -16.54 -4.44 -5.78
CA VAL A 14 -17.88 -3.83 -5.83
C VAL A 14 -18.89 -4.66 -5.05
N LEU A 15 -18.93 -5.97 -5.28
CA LEU A 15 -19.87 -6.87 -4.58
C LEU A 15 -19.62 -6.87 -3.08
N HIS A 16 -18.36 -6.99 -2.68
CA HIS A 16 -17.99 -7.02 -1.26
C HIS A 16 -18.25 -5.69 -0.55
N LEU A 17 -18.01 -4.55 -1.20
CA LEU A 17 -18.26 -3.24 -0.60
C LEU A 17 -19.76 -2.93 -0.48
N LEU A 18 -20.57 -3.33 -1.46
CA LEU A 18 -22.03 -3.20 -1.35
C LEU A 18 -22.57 -4.08 -0.22
N ALA A 19 -22.12 -5.33 -0.11
CA ALA A 19 -22.50 -6.21 0.99
C ALA A 19 -22.07 -5.65 2.36
N ALA A 20 -20.85 -5.13 2.48
CA ALA A 20 -20.37 -4.51 3.71
C ALA A 20 -21.17 -3.25 4.09
N ALA A 21 -21.55 -2.43 3.11
CA ALA A 21 -22.39 -1.27 3.35
C ALA A 21 -23.80 -1.66 3.81
N GLN A 22 -24.37 -2.71 3.21
CA GLN A 22 -25.67 -3.25 3.62
C GLN A 22 -25.64 -3.77 5.07
N GLU A 23 -24.62 -4.53 5.45
CA GLU A 23 -24.43 -5.01 6.84
C GLU A 23 -24.18 -3.87 7.84
N ALA A 24 -23.60 -2.76 7.38
CA ALA A 24 -23.40 -1.56 8.19
C ALA A 24 -24.61 -0.61 8.19
N GLU A 25 -25.70 -0.97 7.50
CA GLU A 25 -26.90 -0.14 7.30
C GLU A 25 -26.59 1.24 6.70
N ILE A 26 -25.58 1.31 5.83
CA ILE A 26 -25.18 2.52 5.11
C ILE A 26 -25.83 2.51 3.73
N ASP A 27 -26.54 3.60 3.39
CA ASP A 27 -27.08 3.82 2.05
C ASP A 27 -25.94 4.11 1.06
N PHE A 28 -25.42 3.05 0.45
CA PHE A 28 -24.36 3.11 -0.54
C PHE A 28 -24.70 2.18 -1.71
N THR A 29 -24.80 2.77 -2.89
CA THR A 29 -25.37 2.12 -4.08
C THR A 29 -24.38 2.08 -5.24
N MET A 30 -24.76 1.37 -6.30
CA MET A 30 -23.99 1.35 -7.54
C MET A 30 -23.86 2.74 -8.18
N THR A 31 -24.84 3.62 -7.98
CA THR A 31 -24.81 5.00 -8.49
C THR A 31 -23.69 5.80 -7.82
N ASP A 32 -23.46 5.61 -6.52
CA ASP A 32 -22.38 6.27 -5.80
C ASP A 32 -21.00 5.82 -6.32
N ILE A 33 -20.88 4.54 -6.65
CA ILE A 33 -19.66 3.97 -7.24
C ILE A 33 -19.38 4.58 -8.62
N ASP A 34 -20.39 4.67 -9.50
CA ASP A 34 -20.24 5.33 -10.81
C ASP A 34 -19.81 6.79 -10.66
N GLN A 35 -20.45 7.54 -9.77
CA GLN A 35 -20.09 8.94 -9.52
C GLN A 35 -18.65 9.09 -9.02
N LEU A 36 -18.19 8.22 -8.11
CA LEU A 36 -16.81 8.21 -7.62
C LEU A 36 -15.82 7.85 -8.73
N SER A 37 -16.14 6.85 -9.56
CA SER A 37 -15.26 6.39 -10.66
C SER A 37 -14.92 7.48 -11.68
N ARG A 38 -15.83 8.46 -11.86
CA ARG A 38 -15.62 9.60 -12.76
C ARG A 38 -14.71 10.68 -12.19
N LYS A 39 -14.55 10.70 -10.85
CA LYS A 39 -13.77 11.72 -10.12
C LYS A 39 -12.37 11.23 -9.75
N VAL A 40 -12.25 9.94 -9.46
CA VAL A 40 -11.01 9.36 -8.92
C VAL A 40 -10.12 8.87 -10.07
N PRO A 41 -8.90 9.42 -10.23
CA PRO A 41 -7.97 8.93 -11.23
C PRO A 41 -7.39 7.58 -10.81
N GLN A 42 -7.10 6.73 -11.79
CA GLN A 42 -6.27 5.55 -11.56
C GLN A 42 -4.80 5.99 -11.33
N LEU A 43 -4.29 5.78 -10.13
CA LEU A 43 -2.95 6.19 -9.69
C LEU A 43 -1.92 5.07 -9.85
N CYS A 44 -2.32 3.82 -9.65
CA CYS A 44 -1.43 2.67 -9.68
C CYS A 44 -1.85 1.66 -10.75
N LYS A 45 -0.86 1.07 -11.42
CA LYS A 45 -1.05 -0.15 -12.22
C LYS A 45 -0.23 -1.23 -11.54
N VAL A 46 -0.90 -2.25 -11.03
CA VAL A 46 -0.25 -3.42 -10.40
C VAL A 46 -0.68 -4.65 -11.18
N ALA A 47 0.14 -5.70 -11.20
CA ALA A 47 -0.27 -6.99 -11.74
C ALA A 47 -1.63 -7.41 -11.15
N PRO A 48 -2.59 -7.89 -11.96
CA PRO A 48 -2.46 -8.36 -13.34
C PRO A 48 -2.61 -7.29 -14.44
N SER A 49 -2.98 -6.04 -14.10
CA SER A 49 -3.21 -4.96 -15.08
C SER A 49 -1.92 -4.51 -15.80
N THR A 50 -0.77 -4.90 -15.28
CA THR A 50 0.55 -4.72 -15.89
C THR A 50 1.47 -5.86 -15.47
N GLN A 51 2.37 -6.31 -16.35
CA GLN A 51 3.41 -7.29 -16.01
C GLN A 51 4.64 -6.64 -15.34
N LYS A 52 4.67 -5.31 -15.22
CA LYS A 52 5.86 -4.57 -14.80
C LYS A 52 5.99 -4.37 -13.29
N TYR A 53 4.88 -4.39 -12.54
CA TYR A 53 4.86 -4.00 -11.13
C TYR A 53 4.13 -5.05 -10.30
N HIS A 54 4.78 -5.46 -9.22
CA HIS A 54 4.28 -6.44 -8.27
C HIS A 54 3.98 -5.78 -6.92
N MET A 55 3.38 -6.52 -5.99
CA MET A 55 2.97 -5.98 -4.69
C MET A 55 4.16 -5.51 -3.84
N GLU A 56 5.33 -6.14 -4.01
CA GLU A 56 6.58 -5.71 -3.38
C GLU A 56 7.06 -4.33 -3.83
N ASP A 57 6.80 -3.95 -5.08
CA ASP A 57 7.15 -2.62 -5.61
C ASP A 57 6.23 -1.56 -5.00
N VAL A 58 4.93 -1.88 -4.92
CA VAL A 58 3.94 -1.04 -4.23
C VAL A 58 4.33 -0.85 -2.77
N HIS A 59 4.75 -1.91 -2.09
CA HIS A 59 5.20 -1.83 -0.70
C HIS A 59 6.44 -0.94 -0.57
N ARG A 60 7.45 -1.13 -1.42
CA ARG A 60 8.66 -0.29 -1.45
C ARG A 60 8.36 1.19 -1.67
N ALA A 61 7.30 1.50 -2.41
CA ALA A 61 6.86 2.86 -2.68
C ALA A 61 5.99 3.50 -1.59
N GLY A 62 5.82 2.84 -0.43
CA GLY A 62 5.02 3.30 0.70
C GLY A 62 3.66 2.59 0.84
N GLY A 63 3.43 1.54 0.05
CA GLY A 63 2.25 0.69 0.14
C GLY A 63 0.94 1.45 -0.07
N VAL A 64 -0.12 0.93 0.55
CA VAL A 64 -1.45 1.57 0.54
C VAL A 64 -1.42 2.99 1.11
N LEU A 65 -0.56 3.25 2.09
CA LEU A 65 -0.46 4.57 2.72
C LEU A 65 0.12 5.62 1.78
N GLY A 66 1.09 5.26 0.93
CA GLY A 66 1.57 6.14 -0.14
C GLY A 66 0.45 6.54 -1.10
N ILE A 67 -0.41 5.59 -1.48
CA ILE A 67 -1.57 5.84 -2.35
C ILE A 67 -2.60 6.75 -1.66
N LEU A 68 -2.89 6.47 -0.39
CA LEU A 68 -3.78 7.31 0.42
C LEU A 68 -3.24 8.73 0.58
N GLY A 69 -1.92 8.89 0.70
CA GLY A 69 -1.26 10.20 0.75
C GLY A 69 -1.46 11.00 -0.55
N GLU A 70 -1.34 10.38 -1.71
CA GLU A 70 -1.62 11.05 -2.99
C GLU A 70 -3.10 11.42 -3.15
N LEU A 71 -4.01 10.55 -2.72
CA LEU A 71 -5.45 10.82 -2.74
C LEU A 71 -5.84 11.95 -1.78
N ASP A 72 -5.21 12.03 -0.59
CA ASP A 72 -5.40 13.13 0.36
C ASP A 72 -4.88 14.46 -0.21
N ARG A 73 -3.68 14.45 -0.81
CA ARG A 73 -3.11 15.61 -1.52
C ARG A 73 -4.00 16.10 -2.67
N ALA A 74 -4.71 15.19 -3.33
CA ALA A 74 -5.69 15.50 -4.38
C ALA A 74 -7.07 15.95 -3.83
N GLY A 75 -7.27 15.97 -2.51
CA GLY A 75 -8.55 16.33 -1.89
C GLY A 75 -9.67 15.31 -2.11
N LEU A 76 -9.34 14.04 -2.39
CA LEU A 76 -10.29 12.98 -2.71
C LEU A 76 -10.66 12.11 -1.49
N MET A 77 -10.16 12.47 -0.31
CA MET A 77 -10.32 11.70 0.92
C MET A 77 -11.06 12.51 1.99
N ASN A 78 -11.93 11.82 2.74
CA ASN A 78 -12.50 12.38 3.97
C ASN A 78 -11.47 12.27 5.09
N ARG A 79 -11.14 13.41 5.72
CA ARG A 79 -10.07 13.54 6.72
C ARG A 79 -10.55 13.35 8.15
N ASP A 80 -11.87 13.30 8.38
CA ASP A 80 -12.48 13.30 9.72
C ASP A 80 -12.71 11.89 10.28
N VAL A 81 -12.66 10.87 9.42
CA VAL A 81 -12.89 9.47 9.81
C VAL A 81 -11.68 8.92 10.55
N LYS A 82 -11.93 8.25 11.68
CA LYS A 82 -10.91 7.54 12.45
C LYS A 82 -10.79 6.08 12.00
N ASN A 83 -9.56 5.59 11.92
CA ASN A 83 -9.29 4.17 11.73
C ASN A 83 -9.35 3.38 13.05
N VAL A 84 -9.07 2.08 12.99
CA VAL A 84 -9.06 1.18 14.16
C VAL A 84 -8.03 1.54 15.23
N LEU A 85 -7.00 2.35 14.91
CA LEU A 85 -6.03 2.88 15.87
C LEU A 85 -6.53 4.17 16.54
N GLY A 86 -7.73 4.64 16.19
CA GLY A 86 -8.29 5.91 16.67
C GLY A 86 -7.70 7.16 16.01
N LEU A 87 -6.87 6.97 14.98
CA LEU A 87 -6.21 8.06 14.25
C LEU A 87 -7.05 8.49 13.05
N THR A 88 -7.09 9.79 12.80
CA THR A 88 -7.60 10.35 11.53
C THR A 88 -6.65 10.03 10.38
N LEU A 89 -7.11 10.20 9.14
CA LEU A 89 -6.26 10.00 7.97
C LEU A 89 -4.99 10.86 8.00
N PRO A 90 -5.04 12.19 8.27
CA PRO A 90 -3.83 13.01 8.34
C PRO A 90 -2.84 12.53 9.41
N GLN A 91 -3.34 12.18 10.60
CA GLN A 91 -2.49 11.65 11.67
C GLN A 91 -1.84 10.32 11.29
N THR A 92 -2.55 9.48 10.55
CA THR A 92 -2.02 8.20 10.05
C THR A 92 -0.94 8.46 9.00
N LEU A 93 -1.15 9.40 8.08
CA LEU A 93 -0.18 9.77 7.06
C LEU A 93 1.08 10.40 7.67
N ASP A 94 0.93 11.28 8.66
CA ASP A 94 2.08 11.88 9.37
C ASP A 94 3.00 10.82 10.01
N GLN A 95 2.41 9.74 10.51
CA GLN A 95 3.15 8.65 11.14
C GLN A 95 3.72 7.64 10.13
N TYR A 96 2.98 7.33 9.07
CA TYR A 96 3.28 6.17 8.24
C TYR A 96 3.47 6.43 6.74
N ASP A 97 3.13 7.61 6.21
CA ASP A 97 3.50 7.97 4.82
C ASP A 97 5.01 8.15 4.75
N VAL A 98 5.67 7.39 3.87
CA VAL A 98 7.13 7.44 3.66
C VAL A 98 7.63 8.83 3.25
N MET A 99 6.76 9.68 2.69
CA MET A 99 7.06 11.06 2.32
C MET A 99 7.05 12.03 3.52
N LEU A 100 6.32 11.70 4.59
CA LEU A 100 6.09 12.59 5.73
C LEU A 100 6.81 12.12 6.99
N THR A 101 6.85 10.80 7.21
CA THR A 101 7.35 10.21 8.43
C THR A 101 8.85 10.44 8.59
N LYS A 102 9.25 10.79 9.81
CA LYS A 102 10.65 10.86 10.24
C LYS A 102 11.12 9.59 10.94
N ASP A 103 10.23 8.63 11.13
CA ASP A 103 10.54 7.38 11.81
C ASP A 103 11.27 6.42 10.86
N GLU A 104 12.55 6.19 11.15
CA GLU A 104 13.39 5.27 10.37
C GLU A 104 12.95 3.81 10.49
N SER A 105 12.22 3.44 11.54
CA SER A 105 11.65 2.09 11.68
C SER A 105 10.54 1.86 10.65
N VAL A 106 9.70 2.87 10.39
CA VAL A 106 8.66 2.83 9.35
C VAL A 106 9.29 2.76 7.98
N LYS A 107 10.32 3.56 7.70
CA LYS A 107 11.05 3.48 6.43
C LYS A 107 11.75 2.13 6.25
N LYS A 108 12.30 1.55 7.32
CA LYS A 108 12.87 0.19 7.31
C LYS A 108 11.81 -0.88 7.04
N MET A 109 10.58 -0.70 7.52
CA MET A 109 9.46 -1.60 7.26
C MET A 109 9.07 -1.60 5.78
N PHE A 110 8.95 -0.42 5.15
CA PHE A 110 8.63 -0.31 3.72
C PHE A 110 9.77 -0.79 2.80
N ARG A 111 11.01 -0.83 3.29
CA ARG A 111 12.12 -1.48 2.58
C ARG A 111 12.04 -3.02 2.56
N ALA A 112 11.04 -3.66 3.19
CA ALA A 112 10.86 -5.11 3.08
C ALA A 112 10.78 -5.56 1.62
N GLY A 113 11.63 -6.51 1.24
CA GLY A 113 11.71 -7.02 -0.12
C GLY A 113 11.65 -8.56 -0.18
N PRO A 114 11.25 -9.12 -1.33
CA PRO A 114 11.27 -10.56 -1.53
C PRO A 114 12.72 -11.05 -1.55
N ALA A 115 13.04 -12.06 -0.73
CA ALA A 115 14.36 -12.68 -0.76
C ALA A 115 14.56 -13.59 -1.98
N GLY A 116 13.47 -14.11 -2.54
CA GLY A 116 13.51 -15.14 -3.60
C GLY A 116 14.09 -16.49 -3.15
N ILE A 117 14.21 -16.70 -1.83
CA ILE A 117 14.81 -17.90 -1.24
C ILE A 117 13.70 -18.72 -0.58
N ARG A 118 13.68 -20.03 -0.83
CA ARG A 118 12.78 -20.95 -0.15
C ARG A 118 13.18 -21.09 1.31
N THR A 119 12.26 -20.80 2.22
CA THR A 119 12.47 -20.97 3.67
C THR A 119 11.52 -22.04 4.22
N THR A 120 12.00 -22.83 5.17
CA THR A 120 11.18 -23.82 5.92
C THR A 120 10.87 -23.37 7.34
N GLN A 121 11.51 -22.28 7.79
CA GLN A 121 11.31 -21.69 9.11
C GLN A 121 10.51 -20.39 8.97
N ALA A 122 9.39 -20.29 9.69
CA ALA A 122 8.57 -19.08 9.70
C ALA A 122 9.39 -17.86 10.19
N PHE A 123 9.09 -16.68 9.63
CA PHE A 123 9.72 -15.39 9.99
C PHE A 123 11.25 -15.33 9.83
N SER A 124 11.86 -16.23 9.07
CA SER A 124 13.32 -16.28 8.85
C SER A 124 13.83 -15.34 7.75
N GLN A 125 12.96 -14.57 7.11
CA GLN A 125 13.32 -13.67 6.01
C GLN A 125 13.55 -12.25 6.51
N ASP A 126 14.75 -11.69 6.24
CA ASP A 126 15.09 -10.30 6.55
C ASP A 126 15.67 -9.55 5.33
N CYS A 127 15.22 -9.87 4.11
CA CYS A 127 15.66 -9.14 2.91
C CYS A 127 15.07 -7.74 2.91
N ARG A 128 15.91 -6.75 2.58
CA ARG A 128 15.51 -5.35 2.45
C ARG A 128 16.08 -4.76 1.16
N TRP A 129 15.31 -3.87 0.55
CA TRP A 129 15.79 -2.93 -0.46
C TRP A 129 16.74 -1.91 0.17
N ASP A 130 17.70 -1.41 -0.61
CA ASP A 130 18.63 -0.38 -0.14
C ASP A 130 17.91 0.96 0.09
N THR A 131 17.03 1.31 -0.83
CA THR A 131 16.27 2.56 -0.85
C THR A 131 14.77 2.31 -0.97
N LEU A 132 13.99 3.27 -0.46
CA LEU A 132 12.57 3.37 -0.79
C LEU A 132 12.39 3.92 -2.20
N ASP A 133 11.17 3.76 -2.73
CA ASP A 133 10.73 4.45 -3.93
C ASP A 133 9.87 5.66 -3.52
N ASP A 134 10.53 6.80 -3.32
CA ASP A 134 9.94 8.07 -2.89
C ASP A 134 9.85 9.11 -4.02
N ASP A 135 10.25 8.75 -5.24
CA ASP A 135 10.02 9.60 -6.41
C ASP A 135 8.55 9.54 -6.82
N ARG A 136 7.97 10.71 -7.10
CA ARG A 136 6.56 10.89 -7.50
C ARG A 136 6.41 11.52 -8.88
N ALA A 137 7.52 11.85 -9.56
CA ALA A 137 7.52 12.54 -10.85
C ALA A 137 6.81 11.74 -11.96
N GLU A 138 6.89 10.41 -11.95
CA GLU A 138 6.21 9.54 -12.92
C GLU A 138 4.88 8.93 -12.40
N ARG A 139 4.30 9.48 -11.32
CA ARG A 139 3.33 8.76 -10.45
C ARG A 139 3.99 7.51 -9.85
N LEU A 140 3.29 6.67 -9.09
CA LEU A 140 3.85 5.44 -8.46
C LEU A 140 4.29 4.39 -9.51
N HIS A 141 5.32 4.70 -10.29
CA HIS A 141 5.88 3.97 -11.42
C HIS A 141 7.37 4.30 -11.52
N SER A 142 8.26 3.54 -10.88
CA SER A 142 9.72 3.50 -11.11
C SER A 142 10.38 2.86 -9.89
N LEU A 143 11.33 1.93 -9.85
CA LEU A 143 12.18 1.23 -10.81
C LEU A 143 12.76 0.01 -10.07
N ALA A 144 13.07 -1.03 -10.85
CA ALA A 144 13.76 -2.23 -10.39
C ALA A 144 15.00 -1.91 -9.55
N GLY A 145 14.95 -2.26 -8.27
CA GLY A 145 16.14 -2.43 -7.42
C GLY A 145 16.51 -3.91 -7.35
N LYS A 146 17.64 -4.25 -6.72
CA LYS A 146 17.90 -5.61 -6.23
C LYS A 146 17.78 -5.57 -4.71
N CYS A 147 17.00 -6.47 -4.12
CA CYS A 147 16.98 -6.66 -2.67
C CYS A 147 18.34 -7.26 -2.30
N LEU A 148 19.15 -6.57 -1.49
CA LEU A 148 20.40 -7.15 -1.03
C LEU A 148 20.06 -8.35 -0.15
N GLN A 149 20.46 -9.54 -0.60
CA GLN A 149 20.44 -10.74 0.23
C GLN A 149 21.37 -10.50 1.42
N GLN A 150 20.82 -10.13 2.58
CA GLN A 150 21.52 -10.40 3.82
C GLN A 150 21.59 -11.93 3.94
N ARG A 151 22.80 -12.46 3.74
CA ARG A 151 23.11 -13.89 3.80
C ARG A 151 22.43 -14.49 5.02
N TRP A 152 21.71 -15.59 4.79
CA TRP A 152 21.34 -16.55 5.82
C TRP A 152 22.55 -16.79 6.73
N ARG A 153 22.43 -16.48 8.03
CA ARG A 153 23.43 -16.86 9.03
C ARG A 153 23.08 -18.29 9.50
N PRO A 154 23.87 -19.32 9.15
CA PRO A 154 23.74 -20.60 9.82
C PRO A 154 24.20 -20.42 11.27
N GLY A 155 23.35 -20.80 12.22
CA GLY A 155 23.80 -21.07 13.59
C GLY A 155 23.68 -19.91 14.56
N GLY A 156 22.52 -19.82 15.20
CA GLY A 156 22.40 -19.37 16.58
C GLY A 156 21.84 -20.52 17.40
N ALA A 157 22.67 -21.51 17.73
CA ALA A 157 22.33 -22.49 18.74
C ALA A 157 22.19 -21.73 20.07
N LEU A 158 20.96 -21.56 20.53
CA LEU A 158 20.69 -21.28 21.94
C LEU A 158 21.24 -22.49 22.73
N ARG A 159 22.17 -22.19 23.63
CA ARG A 159 22.63 -23.12 24.66
C ARG A 159 21.48 -23.47 25.60
#